data_AF-A0A2D0IP24-F1
#
_entry.id   AF-A0A2D0IP24-F1
#
_cell.length_a   1.000
_cell.length_b   1.000
_cell.length_c   1.000
_cell.angle_alpha   90.00
_cell.angle_beta   90.00
_cell.angle_gamma   90.00
#
_symmetry.space_group_name_H-M   'P 1'
#
loop_
_entity.id
_entity.type
_entity.pdbx_description
1 polymer ?
#
loop_
_entity_poly.entity_id
_entity_poly.type
_entity_poly.pdbx_seq_one_letter_code
_entity_poly.pdbx_strand_id
1 'polypeptide(L)'
;MNGNIGDATLKEQDQGIALGPLAYALLASTAVGGNSSSYAKYGVVIGANSQVDTGATNSVAVGYQSYVSGKNSIALGDNSVASEDNVVSIGNDGLGNGYGGPKKLRKLVNLDDGKISDDSKEAINGSQLQKVQDTIKNNEKDIEANKNLLANTNVMAEENARDIISIYDRIDMLEKKCNP
;
A
#
# COMPACT_ATOMS: atom_id res chain seq x y z
N MET A 1 -9.58 -12.84 43.85
CA MET A 1 -9.44 -12.69 42.39
C MET A 1 -10.73 -12.07 41.89
N ASN A 2 -10.78 -10.74 41.80
CA ASN A 2 -11.99 -10.02 41.42
C ASN A 2 -12.04 -9.91 39.90
N GLY A 3 -12.80 -10.80 39.27
CA GLY A 3 -13.20 -10.64 37.88
C GLY A 3 -14.26 -9.54 37.83
N ASN A 4 -13.85 -8.31 37.50
CA ASN A 4 -14.79 -7.22 37.28
C ASN A 4 -15.61 -7.55 36.03
N ILE A 5 -16.86 -7.96 36.25
CA ILE A 5 -17.95 -7.82 35.29
C ILE A 5 -18.82 -6.70 35.85
N GLY A 6 -18.71 -5.52 35.24
CA GLY A 6 -19.63 -4.40 35.37
C GLY A 6 -20.04 -3.95 36.78
N ASP A 7 -19.24 -3.09 37.42
CA ASP A 7 -19.79 -1.98 38.21
C ASP A 7 -18.77 -0.84 38.31
N ALA A 8 -18.97 0.20 37.50
CA ALA A 8 -18.46 1.53 37.76
C ALA A 8 -19.67 2.49 37.77
N THR A 9 -20.60 2.28 38.71
CA THR A 9 -21.80 3.11 38.85
C THR A 9 -21.95 3.69 40.25
N LEU A 10 -21.20 4.76 40.50
CA LEU A 10 -21.74 5.88 41.25
C LEU A 10 -21.71 7.14 40.35
N LYS A 11 -22.87 7.35 39.70
CA LYS A 11 -23.43 8.59 39.12
C LYS A 11 -22.95 9.08 37.72
N GLU A 12 -23.95 9.18 36.84
CA GLU A 12 -24.12 10.04 35.65
C GLU A 12 -23.64 9.53 34.25
N GLN A 13 -24.65 9.06 33.49
CA GLN A 13 -24.86 8.98 32.02
C GLN A 13 -23.89 8.28 31.05
N ASP A 14 -22.69 7.83 31.42
CA ASP A 14 -21.73 7.35 30.41
C ASP A 14 -21.04 6.02 30.77
N GLN A 15 -21.82 4.95 30.95
CA GLN A 15 -21.30 3.62 31.33
C GLN A 15 -20.59 2.92 30.16
N GLY A 16 -19.31 2.58 30.34
CA GLY A 16 -18.57 1.68 29.46
C GLY A 16 -18.48 0.24 30.01
N ILE A 17 -18.16 -0.72 29.14
CA ILE A 17 -17.92 -2.12 29.54
C ILE A 17 -16.41 -2.32 29.70
N ALA A 18 -15.96 -2.63 30.93
CA ALA A 18 -14.57 -2.99 31.20
C ALA A 18 -14.48 -4.45 31.67
N LEU A 19 -13.70 -5.27 30.95
CA LEU A 19 -13.49 -6.69 31.24
C LEU A 19 -12.00 -7.04 31.24
N GLY A 20 -11.44 -7.24 32.42
CA GLY A 20 -10.04 -7.62 32.62
C GLY A 20 -9.40 -6.89 33.81
N PRO A 21 -8.29 -7.42 34.35
CA PRO A 21 -7.56 -6.71 35.41
C PRO A 21 -7.06 -5.36 34.87
N LEU A 22 -7.36 -4.27 35.57
CA LEU A 22 -6.99 -2.91 35.17
C LEU A 22 -7.60 -2.44 33.84
N ALA A 23 -8.64 -3.12 33.33
CA ALA A 23 -9.38 -2.61 32.17
C ALA A 23 -10.15 -1.34 32.54
N TYR A 24 -10.18 -0.37 31.64
CA TYR A 24 -10.81 0.94 31.83
C TYR A 24 -11.64 1.34 30.61
N ALA A 25 -12.93 1.63 30.85
CA ALA A 25 -13.85 2.10 29.83
C ALA A 25 -14.79 3.16 30.42
N LEU A 26 -14.98 4.27 29.71
CA LEU A 26 -15.91 5.36 30.02
C LEU A 26 -16.67 5.77 28.75
N LEU A 27 -17.71 6.61 28.87
CA LEU A 27 -18.30 7.31 27.71
C LEU A 27 -18.91 6.34 26.68
N ALA A 28 -19.66 5.35 27.16
CA ALA A 28 -20.28 4.31 26.34
C ALA A 28 -19.28 3.51 25.47
N SER A 29 -18.05 3.33 25.97
CA SER A 29 -17.00 2.56 25.30
C SER A 29 -16.92 1.12 25.80
N THR A 30 -16.12 0.29 25.12
CA THR A 30 -15.83 -1.10 25.52
C THR A 30 -14.32 -1.29 25.62
N ALA A 31 -13.84 -1.89 26.71
CA ALA A 31 -12.46 -2.29 26.92
C ALA A 31 -12.38 -3.74 27.44
N VAL A 32 -11.74 -4.63 26.67
CA VAL A 32 -11.57 -6.05 26.99
C VAL A 32 -10.09 -6.42 26.92
N GLY A 33 -9.54 -6.95 28.01
CA GLY A 33 -8.14 -7.34 28.14
C GLY A 33 -7.46 -6.68 29.34
N GLY A 34 -6.40 -7.30 29.86
CA GLY A 34 -5.65 -6.75 30.98
C GLY A 34 -4.99 -5.42 30.60
N ASN A 35 -5.18 -4.38 31.43
CA ASN A 35 -4.66 -3.03 31.18
C ASN A 35 -5.14 -2.43 29.84
N SER A 36 -6.31 -2.84 29.35
CA SER A 36 -6.95 -2.22 28.18
C SER A 36 -7.61 -0.90 28.57
N SER A 37 -7.47 0.15 27.77
CA SER A 37 -7.97 1.49 28.13
C SER A 37 -8.68 2.18 26.98
N SER A 38 -9.99 2.42 27.14
CA SER A 38 -10.76 3.25 26.21
C SER A 38 -11.14 4.58 26.87
N TYR A 39 -10.41 5.65 26.51
CA TYR A 39 -10.63 7.01 27.02
C TYR A 39 -11.57 7.84 26.14
N ALA A 40 -11.90 7.35 24.94
CA ALA A 40 -12.78 8.04 24.01
C ALA A 40 -14.24 7.60 24.10
N LYS A 41 -15.13 8.53 23.76
CA LYS A 41 -16.55 8.25 23.54
C LYS A 41 -16.74 7.24 22.41
N TYR A 42 -17.54 6.20 22.66
CA TYR A 42 -17.82 5.11 21.72
C TYR A 42 -16.59 4.33 21.25
N GLY A 43 -15.49 4.37 21.99
CA GLY A 43 -14.29 3.59 21.66
C GLY A 43 -14.50 2.09 21.87
N VAL A 44 -13.80 1.27 21.10
CA VAL A 44 -13.73 -0.19 21.30
C VAL A 44 -12.27 -0.60 21.41
N VAL A 45 -11.92 -1.26 22.50
CA VAL A 45 -10.56 -1.71 22.81
C VAL A 45 -10.60 -3.19 23.15
N ILE A 46 -9.91 -4.02 22.37
CA ILE A 46 -9.85 -5.48 22.56
C ILE A 46 -8.40 -5.93 22.45
N GLY A 47 -7.77 -6.24 23.58
CA GLY A 47 -6.36 -6.64 23.65
C GLY A 47 -5.73 -6.21 24.97
N ALA A 48 -4.74 -6.97 25.45
CA ALA A 48 -3.99 -6.51 26.61
C ALA A 48 -3.09 -5.32 26.23
N ASN A 49 -3.03 -4.30 27.10
CA ASN A 49 -2.29 -3.04 26.88
C ASN A 49 -2.68 -2.24 25.64
N SER A 50 -3.82 -2.52 25.00
CA SER A 50 -4.31 -1.70 23.89
C SER A 50 -5.05 -0.47 24.40
N GLN A 51 -5.06 0.59 23.60
CA GLN A 51 -5.58 1.89 24.02
C GLN A 51 -6.25 2.66 22.87
N VAL A 52 -7.38 3.30 23.18
CA VAL A 52 -7.96 4.37 22.36
C VAL A 52 -7.90 5.65 23.18
N ASP A 53 -7.21 6.66 22.66
CA ASP A 53 -6.89 7.91 23.35
C ASP A 53 -8.06 8.85 23.54
N THR A 54 -7.93 9.76 24.50
CA THR A 54 -8.89 10.85 24.70
C THR A 54 -9.07 11.63 23.40
N GLY A 55 -10.32 11.78 22.96
CA GLY A 55 -10.65 12.51 21.73
C GLY A 55 -10.65 11.68 20.46
N ALA A 56 -10.15 10.43 20.47
CA ALA A 56 -10.25 9.47 19.37
C ALA A 56 -11.65 8.83 19.33
N THR A 57 -12.69 9.65 19.19
CA THR A 57 -14.09 9.21 19.22
C THR A 57 -14.42 8.25 18.08
N ASN A 58 -15.31 7.29 18.34
CA ASN A 58 -15.78 6.30 17.36
C ASN A 58 -14.66 5.39 16.80
N SER A 59 -13.60 5.17 17.59
CA SER A 59 -12.41 4.46 17.14
C SER A 59 -12.28 3.07 17.75
N VAL A 60 -11.52 2.20 17.08
CA VAL A 60 -11.41 0.78 17.41
C VAL A 60 -9.95 0.34 17.46
N ALA A 61 -9.48 -0.16 18.61
CA ALA A 61 -8.17 -0.79 18.77
C ALA A 61 -8.34 -2.29 19.05
N VAL A 62 -7.82 -3.15 18.18
CA VAL A 62 -7.89 -4.61 18.33
C VAL A 62 -6.50 -5.22 18.21
N GLY A 63 -6.04 -5.92 19.24
CA GLY A 63 -4.75 -6.59 19.30
C GLY A 63 -3.87 -6.10 20.46
N TYR A 64 -2.94 -6.94 20.93
CA TYR A 64 -1.99 -6.58 21.98
C TYR A 64 -1.25 -5.29 21.65
N GLN A 65 -1.23 -4.31 22.57
CA GLN A 65 -0.57 -3.01 22.35
C GLN A 65 -1.03 -2.24 21.09
N SER A 66 -2.22 -2.54 20.55
CA SER A 66 -2.80 -1.68 19.49
C SER A 66 -3.18 -0.32 20.06
N TYR A 67 -3.01 0.73 19.28
CA TYR A 67 -3.17 2.11 19.74
C TYR A 67 -3.86 2.98 18.69
N VAL A 68 -4.82 3.80 19.11
CA VAL A 68 -5.55 4.73 18.24
C VAL A 68 -5.62 6.11 18.88
N SER A 69 -5.13 7.12 18.17
CA SER A 69 -5.28 8.53 18.54
C SER A 69 -6.10 9.35 17.55
N GLY A 70 -6.33 8.83 16.33
CA GLY A 70 -7.21 9.43 15.35
C GLY A 70 -8.69 9.12 15.60
N LYS A 71 -9.58 10.06 15.26
CA LYS A 71 -11.03 9.89 15.28
C LYS A 71 -11.49 8.99 14.15
N ASN A 72 -12.57 8.24 14.37
CA ASN A 72 -13.19 7.40 13.34
C ASN A 72 -12.21 6.38 12.71
N SER A 73 -11.22 5.94 13.49
CA SER A 73 -10.10 5.15 12.99
C SER A 73 -10.02 3.77 13.65
N ILE A 74 -9.36 2.84 12.96
CA ILE A 74 -9.23 1.45 13.39
C ILE A 74 -7.75 1.06 13.38
N ALA A 75 -7.21 0.60 14.51
CA ALA A 75 -5.95 -0.12 14.57
C ALA A 75 -6.22 -1.62 14.72
N LEU A 76 -5.83 -2.41 13.71
CA LEU A 76 -6.13 -3.85 13.61
C LEU A 76 -4.85 -4.70 13.60
N GLY A 77 -4.57 -5.29 14.77
CA GLY A 77 -3.51 -6.25 15.01
C GLY A 77 -2.54 -5.79 16.10
N ASP A 78 -1.77 -6.74 16.64
CA ASP A 78 -0.66 -6.52 17.57
C ASP A 78 0.23 -5.33 17.18
N ASN A 79 0.43 -4.37 18.10
CA ASN A 79 1.26 -3.18 17.91
C ASN A 79 0.84 -2.25 16.75
N SER A 80 -0.37 -2.38 16.20
CA SER A 80 -0.85 -1.48 15.14
C SER A 80 -1.19 -0.11 15.69
N VAL A 81 -0.92 0.94 14.91
CA VAL A 81 -1.11 2.33 15.29
C VAL A 81 -1.95 3.05 14.24
N ALA A 82 -3.07 3.63 14.66
CA ALA A 82 -3.89 4.53 13.83
C ALA A 82 -3.87 5.93 14.42
N SER A 83 -2.95 6.77 13.95
CA SER A 83 -2.73 8.12 14.46
C SER A 83 -3.48 9.22 13.70
N GLU A 84 -3.94 8.91 12.49
CA GLU A 84 -4.70 9.82 11.63
C GLU A 84 -6.21 9.58 11.76
N ASP A 85 -7.01 10.59 11.47
CA ASP A 85 -8.48 10.49 11.45
C ASP A 85 -8.95 9.73 10.20
N ASN A 86 -10.01 8.92 10.33
CA ASN A 86 -10.66 8.16 9.25
C ASN A 86 -9.77 7.13 8.53
N VAL A 87 -8.89 6.44 9.26
CA VAL A 87 -8.00 5.41 8.68
C VAL A 87 -8.21 4.03 9.29
N VAL A 88 -7.90 3.00 8.51
CA VAL A 88 -7.72 1.64 9.01
C VAL A 88 -6.24 1.31 8.91
N SER A 89 -5.57 1.25 10.05
CA SER A 89 -4.17 0.81 10.14
C SER A 89 -4.09 -0.65 10.53
N ILE A 90 -3.46 -1.46 9.68
CA ILE A 90 -3.16 -2.87 9.97
C ILE A 90 -1.70 -3.06 10.40
N GLY A 91 -1.03 -2.01 10.87
CA GLY A 91 0.40 -2.06 11.18
C GLY A 91 0.89 -0.82 11.90
N ASN A 92 2.19 -0.72 12.03
CA ASN A 92 2.88 0.43 12.59
C ASN A 92 4.14 0.68 11.76
N ASP A 93 4.36 1.93 11.37
CA ASP A 93 5.48 2.40 10.57
C ASP A 93 6.76 2.67 11.39
N GLY A 94 6.68 2.54 12.71
CA GLY A 94 7.72 2.82 13.70
C GLY A 94 7.73 4.26 14.19
N LEU A 95 6.76 5.09 13.79
CA LEU A 95 6.67 6.51 14.14
C LEU A 95 5.60 6.82 15.20
N GLY A 96 4.91 5.79 15.72
CA GLY A 96 3.89 5.97 16.75
C GLY A 96 4.42 6.78 17.94
N ASN A 97 3.64 7.77 18.39
CA ASN A 97 3.98 8.84 19.35
C ASN A 97 4.41 8.35 20.76
N GLY A 98 5.44 7.50 20.86
CA GLY A 98 5.77 6.73 22.06
C GLY A 98 4.90 5.50 22.29
N TYR A 99 3.92 5.26 21.41
CA TYR A 99 2.97 4.14 21.48
C TYR A 99 3.06 3.28 20.21
N GLY A 100 3.26 1.98 20.41
CA GLY A 100 3.51 1.02 19.35
C GLY A 100 5.01 0.77 19.18
N GLY A 101 5.42 -0.48 19.35
CA GLY A 101 6.82 -0.91 19.34
C GLY A 101 7.52 -0.77 17.97
N PRO A 102 8.47 -1.65 17.63
CA PRO A 102 9.22 -1.52 16.37
C PRO A 102 8.28 -1.56 15.16
N LYS A 103 8.71 -0.92 14.07
CA LYS A 103 8.02 -0.96 12.77
C LYS A 103 7.57 -2.39 12.44
N LYS A 104 6.26 -2.56 12.27
CA LYS A 104 5.62 -3.84 12.00
C LYS A 104 4.49 -3.66 11.00
N LEU A 105 4.81 -3.89 9.73
CA LEU A 105 3.84 -3.90 8.64
C LEU A 105 3.30 -5.31 8.40
N ARG A 106 2.10 -5.41 7.82
CA ARG A 106 1.44 -6.68 7.52
C ARG A 106 1.24 -6.85 6.01
N LYS A 107 1.31 -8.10 5.56
CA LYS A 107 0.84 -8.48 4.24
C LYS A 107 -0.65 -8.73 4.30
N LEU A 108 -1.39 -8.27 3.30
CA LEU A 108 -2.71 -8.77 3.00
C LEU A 108 -2.55 -9.99 2.08
N VAL A 109 -3.05 -11.15 2.52
CA VAL A 109 -2.92 -12.42 1.79
C VAL A 109 -4.29 -13.04 1.59
N ASN A 110 -4.41 -13.99 0.64
CA ASN A 110 -5.69 -14.58 0.21
C ASN A 110 -6.67 -13.52 -0.32
N LEU A 111 -6.13 -12.54 -1.06
CA LEU A 111 -6.89 -11.53 -1.76
C LEU A 111 -7.18 -12.04 -3.17
N ASP A 112 -8.46 -12.26 -3.49
CA ASP A 112 -8.90 -12.56 -4.86
C ASP A 112 -8.55 -11.41 -5.82
N ASP A 113 -8.57 -11.69 -7.13
CA ASP A 113 -8.33 -10.66 -8.15
C ASP A 113 -9.40 -9.56 -8.04
N GLY A 114 -8.98 -8.31 -7.84
CA GLY A 114 -9.88 -7.17 -7.85
C GLY A 114 -10.37 -6.86 -9.26
N LYS A 115 -11.59 -6.35 -9.42
CA LYS A 115 -12.10 -5.91 -10.73
C LYS A 115 -11.22 -4.77 -11.27
N ILE A 116 -10.75 -4.91 -12.52
CA ILE A 116 -10.01 -3.85 -13.23
C ILE A 116 -10.98 -3.13 -14.17
N SER A 117 -11.47 -1.98 -13.73
CA SER A 117 -12.34 -1.06 -14.49
C SER A 117 -12.27 0.35 -13.91
N ASP A 118 -12.65 1.37 -14.68
CA ASP A 118 -12.54 2.79 -14.29
C ASP A 118 -13.31 3.17 -13.02
N ASP A 119 -14.39 2.43 -12.72
CA ASP A 119 -15.24 2.61 -11.56
C ASP A 119 -14.82 1.78 -10.33
N SER A 120 -13.87 0.85 -10.48
CA SER A 120 -13.47 -0.06 -9.39
C SER A 120 -12.77 0.67 -8.24
N LYS A 121 -12.99 0.16 -7.02
CA LYS A 121 -12.34 0.58 -5.76
C LYS A 121 -11.79 -0.62 -4.99
N GLU A 122 -11.70 -1.78 -5.66
CA GLU A 122 -11.18 -3.00 -5.06
C GLU A 122 -9.65 -2.97 -4.98
N ALA A 123 -9.10 -3.67 -4.01
CA ALA A 123 -7.66 -3.89 -3.95
C ALA A 123 -7.24 -4.89 -5.04
N ILE A 124 -6.11 -4.64 -5.68
CA ILE A 124 -5.50 -5.57 -6.63
C ILE A 124 -4.45 -6.44 -5.93
N ASN A 125 -4.28 -7.67 -6.41
CA ASN A 125 -3.25 -8.59 -5.89
C ASN A 125 -2.03 -8.68 -6.82
N GLY A 126 -1.01 -9.43 -6.40
CA GLY A 126 0.24 -9.58 -7.13
C GLY A 126 0.09 -10.27 -8.50
N SER A 127 -0.88 -11.18 -8.67
CA SER A 127 -1.11 -11.87 -9.94
C SER A 127 -1.55 -10.89 -11.04
N GLN A 128 -2.32 -9.89 -10.66
CA GLN A 128 -2.81 -8.85 -11.58
C GLN A 128 -1.69 -7.90 -11.99
N LEU A 129 -0.83 -7.50 -11.04
CA LEU A 129 0.36 -6.70 -11.36
C LEU A 129 1.35 -7.48 -12.24
N GLN A 130 1.48 -8.80 -12.04
CA GLN A 130 2.33 -9.65 -12.88
C GLN A 130 1.87 -9.64 -14.35
N LYS A 131 0.56 -9.70 -14.63
CA LYS A 131 0.01 -9.61 -16.00
C LYS A 131 0.44 -8.30 -16.70
N VAL A 132 0.46 -7.18 -15.97
CA VAL A 132 0.95 -5.89 -16.47
C VAL A 132 2.46 -5.95 -16.73
N GLN A 133 3.25 -6.49 -15.80
CA GLN A 133 4.70 -6.64 -15.97
C GLN A 133 5.08 -7.52 -17.16
N ASP A 134 4.32 -8.59 -17.43
CA ASP A 134 4.54 -9.45 -18.59
C ASP A 134 4.26 -8.74 -19.91
N THR A 135 3.22 -7.90 -19.93
CA THR A 135 2.93 -7.02 -21.08
C THR A 135 4.09 -6.04 -21.34
N ILE A 136 4.62 -5.41 -20.29
CA ILE A 136 5.76 -4.49 -20.40
C ILE A 136 7.00 -5.20 -20.95
N LYS A 137 7.33 -6.39 -20.43
CA LYS A 137 8.47 -7.19 -20.91
C LYS A 137 8.35 -7.57 -22.39
N ASN A 138 7.14 -7.82 -22.87
CA ASN A 138 6.91 -8.10 -24.29
C ASN A 138 7.11 -6.85 -25.13
N ASN A 139 6.58 -5.70 -24.70
CA ASN A 139 6.82 -4.42 -25.38
C ASN A 139 8.32 -4.07 -25.43
N GLU A 140 9.09 -4.34 -24.37
CA GLU A 140 10.55 -4.14 -24.36
C GLU A 140 11.26 -4.97 -25.44
N LYS A 141 10.85 -6.23 -25.62
CA LYS A 141 11.37 -7.09 -26.70
C LYS A 141 11.00 -6.56 -28.08
N ASP A 142 9.76 -6.11 -28.25
CA ASP A 142 9.28 -5.55 -29.52
C ASP A 142 10.05 -4.26 -29.88
N ILE A 143 10.33 -3.41 -28.89
CA ILE A 143 11.15 -2.21 -29.07
C ILE A 143 12.57 -2.58 -29.50
N GLU A 144 13.19 -3.56 -28.87
CA GLU A 144 14.54 -4.01 -29.23
C GLU A 144 14.57 -4.60 -30.64
N ALA A 145 13.57 -5.40 -31.02
CA ALA A 145 13.41 -5.91 -32.38
C ALA A 145 13.29 -4.77 -33.40
N ASN A 146 12.44 -3.78 -33.14
CA ASN A 146 12.29 -2.60 -33.99
C ASN A 146 13.60 -1.80 -34.12
N LYS A 147 14.36 -1.69 -33.03
CA LYS A 147 15.66 -1.00 -33.03
C LYS A 147 16.68 -1.70 -33.93
N ASN A 148 16.71 -3.03 -33.91
CA ASN A 148 17.55 -3.82 -34.80
C ASN A 148 17.12 -3.70 -36.28
N LEU A 149 15.81 -3.68 -36.56
CA LEU A 149 15.30 -3.44 -37.91
C LEU A 149 15.71 -2.05 -38.45
N LEU A 150 15.63 -1.01 -37.61
CA LEU A 150 16.09 0.34 -37.96
C LEU A 150 17.60 0.39 -38.22
N ALA A 151 18.40 -0.26 -37.38
CA ALA A 151 19.85 -0.36 -37.58
C ALA A 151 20.19 -1.03 -38.93
N ASN A 152 19.55 -2.15 -39.25
CA ASN A 152 19.73 -2.82 -40.54
C ASN A 152 19.31 -1.95 -41.72
N THR A 153 18.20 -1.21 -41.57
CA THR A 153 17.73 -0.28 -42.61
C THR A 153 18.75 0.83 -42.88
N ASN A 154 19.36 1.38 -41.83
CA ASN A 154 20.41 2.38 -41.96
C ASN A 154 21.65 1.82 -42.67
N VAL A 155 22.07 0.59 -42.35
CA VAL A 155 23.20 -0.07 -43.03
C VAL A 155 22.92 -0.22 -44.52
N MET A 156 21.74 -0.72 -44.92
CA MET A 156 21.37 -0.84 -46.33
C MET A 156 21.32 0.52 -47.04
N ALA A 157 20.86 1.57 -46.36
CA ALA A 157 20.84 2.92 -46.92
C ALA A 157 22.26 3.47 -47.15
N GLU A 158 23.18 3.20 -46.21
CA GLU A 158 24.59 3.55 -46.35
C GLU A 158 25.26 2.77 -47.51
N GLU A 159 24.95 1.49 -47.67
CA GLU A 159 25.43 0.67 -48.79
C GLU A 159 24.92 1.19 -50.14
N ASN A 160 23.61 1.45 -50.25
CA ASN A 160 23.03 2.04 -51.45
C ASN A 160 23.68 3.39 -51.80
N ALA A 161 23.97 4.24 -50.80
CA ALA A 161 24.66 5.51 -51.03
C ALA A 161 26.07 5.31 -51.61
N ARG A 162 26.82 4.31 -51.12
CA ARG A 162 28.15 3.96 -51.66
C ARG A 162 28.07 3.42 -53.08
N ASP A 163 27.12 2.54 -53.36
CA ASP A 163 26.92 1.96 -54.69
C ASP A 163 26.58 3.05 -55.71
N ILE A 164 25.70 4.00 -55.34
CA ILE A 164 25.37 5.16 -56.18
C ILE A 164 26.62 5.98 -56.49
N ILE A 165 27.45 6.29 -55.49
CA ILE A 165 28.72 7.03 -55.69
C ILE A 165 29.63 6.26 -56.66
N SER A 166 29.80 4.95 -56.48
CA SER A 166 30.64 4.14 -57.36
C SER A 166 30.13 4.11 -58.81
N ILE A 167 28.81 4.06 -59.00
CA ILE A 167 28.19 4.13 -60.33
C ILE A 167 28.48 5.49 -60.97
N TYR A 168 28.33 6.60 -60.24
CA TYR A 168 28.66 7.93 -60.73
C TYR A 168 30.13 8.04 -61.16
N ASP A 169 31.07 7.56 -60.35
CA ASP A 169 32.50 7.56 -60.69
C ASP A 169 32.79 6.77 -61.98
N ARG A 170 32.12 5.63 -62.15
CA ARG A 170 32.25 4.81 -63.37
C ARG A 170 31.67 5.50 -64.61
N ILE A 171 30.56 6.22 -64.48
CA ILE A 171 29.96 7.00 -65.56
C ILE A 171 30.93 8.11 -65.99
N ASP A 172 31.47 8.88 -65.05
CA ASP A 172 32.43 9.96 -65.34
C ASP A 172 33.69 9.43 -66.06
N MET A 173 34.19 8.26 -65.66
CA MET A 173 35.30 7.59 -66.38
C MET A 173 34.94 7.18 -67.82
N LEU A 174 33.70 6.75 -68.07
CA LEU A 174 33.23 6.37 -69.41
C LEU A 174 33.03 7.60 -70.29
N GLU A 175 32.43 8.67 -69.75
CA GLU A 175 32.24 9.94 -70.47
C GLU A 175 33.59 10.51 -70.94
N LYS A 176 34.61 10.49 -70.08
CA LYS A 176 35.98 10.89 -70.43
C LYS A 176 36.61 10.03 -71.53
N LYS A 177 36.27 8.74 -71.62
CA LYS A 177 36.77 7.83 -72.69
C LYS A 177 36.05 8.04 -74.02
N CYS A 178 34.76 8.37 -73.99
CA CYS A 178 33.95 8.58 -75.18
C CYS A 178 34.14 9.96 -75.81
N ASN A 179 34.68 10.93 -75.06
CA ASN A 179 34.93 12.29 -75.54
C ASN A 179 36.38 12.75 -75.18
N PRO A 180 37.41 12.10 -75.76
CA PRO A 180 38.82 12.33 -75.41
C PRO A 180 39.38 13.69 -75.83
#